data_AF-A0AAW0H476-F1
#
_entry.id   AF-A0AAW0H476-F1
#
_cell.length_a   1.000
_cell.length_b   1.000
_cell.length_c   1.000
_cell.angle_alpha   90.00
_cell.angle_beta   90.00
_cell.angle_gamma   90.00
#
_symmetry.space_group_name_H-M   'P 1'
#
loop_
_entity.id
_entity.type
_entity.pdbx_description
1 polymer ?
#
loop_
_entity_poly.entity_id
_entity_poly.type
_entity_poly.pdbx_seq_one_letter_code
_entity_poly.pdbx_strand_id
1 'polypeptide(L)'
;MPMYCCCCLANVSLPGIGGTIPESKPFFYVNVADIESLEVEVSYVACTTEKIFEEKRELYDVYVDNQNVKTHHDHLQPLLKINSADREKYRRLNEQR
;
A
#
# COMPACT_ATOMS: atom_id res chain seq x y z
N MET A 1 -7.49 -7.63 11.36
CA MET A 1 -6.48 -8.04 10.35
C MET A 1 -6.20 -7.02 9.21
N PRO A 2 -6.61 -5.73 9.25
CA PRO A 2 -6.03 -4.69 8.38
C PRO A 2 -4.75 -4.03 8.94
N MET A 3 -4.64 -3.95 10.28
CA MET A 3 -3.62 -3.14 10.96
C MET A 3 -2.19 -3.70 10.81
N TYR A 4 -2.01 -5.03 10.84
CA TYR A 4 -0.69 -5.65 10.69
C TYR A 4 -0.11 -5.44 9.28
N CYS A 5 -0.95 -5.53 8.24
CA CYS A 5 -0.50 -5.32 6.85
C CYS A 5 -0.04 -3.87 6.61
N CYS A 6 -0.80 -2.89 7.12
CA CYS A 6 -0.43 -1.47 7.02
C CYS A 6 0.87 -1.16 7.78
N CYS A 7 1.03 -1.69 9.00
CA CYS A 7 2.27 -1.50 9.77
C CYS A 7 3.47 -2.17 9.10
N CYS A 8 3.29 -3.33 8.44
CA CYS A 8 4.37 -3.94 7.66
C CYS A 8 4.72 -3.09 6.43
N LEU A 9 3.74 -2.60 5.68
CA LEU A 9 3.96 -1.77 4.49
C LEU A 9 4.65 -0.45 4.82
N ALA A 10 4.21 0.24 5.88
CA ALA A 10 4.79 1.50 6.34
C ALA A 10 6.25 1.36 6.82
N ASN A 11 6.64 0.16 7.28
CA ASN A 11 7.96 -0.10 7.87
C ASN A 11 8.94 -0.85 6.95
N VAL A 12 8.63 -1.08 5.67
CA VAL A 12 9.60 -1.72 4.76
C VAL A 12 10.65 -0.71 4.28
N SER A 13 11.81 -0.72 4.91
CA SER A 13 13.03 -0.16 4.30
C SER A 13 13.56 -1.17 3.26
N LEU A 14 13.54 -0.83 1.97
CA LEU A 14 14.08 -1.71 0.92
C LEU A 14 15.62 -1.62 0.90
N PRO A 15 16.37 -2.69 1.24
CA PRO A 15 17.83 -2.65 1.20
C PRO A 15 18.32 -2.51 -0.24
N GLY A 16 19.15 -1.50 -0.52
CA GLY A 16 19.73 -1.24 -1.85
C GLY A 16 19.02 -0.17 -2.68
N ILE A 17 17.87 0.34 -2.22
CA ILE A 17 17.30 1.59 -2.74
C ILE A 17 17.83 2.71 -1.84
N GLY A 18 18.96 3.29 -2.24
CA GLY A 18 19.57 4.42 -1.55
C GLY A 18 18.63 5.63 -1.59
N GLY A 19 17.94 5.86 -0.49
CA GLY A 19 17.09 7.02 -0.27
C GLY A 19 16.29 6.81 0.99
N THR A 20 16.27 7.79 1.89
CA THR A 20 15.34 7.86 3.01
C THR A 20 13.92 7.87 2.45
N ILE A 21 13.31 6.70 2.28
CA ILE A 21 11.88 6.59 2.00
C ILE A 21 11.19 7.25 3.20
N PRO A 22 10.37 8.31 3.01
CA PRO A 22 9.66 8.93 4.12
C PRO A 22 8.85 7.84 4.83
N GLU A 23 8.94 7.77 6.17
CA GLU A 23 8.08 6.89 6.95
C GLU A 23 6.63 7.13 6.52
N SER A 24 5.99 6.11 5.94
CA SER A 24 4.61 6.24 5.48
C SER A 24 3.74 6.30 6.71
N LYS A 25 3.12 7.45 7.01
CA LYS A 25 2.24 7.58 8.16
C LYS A 25 0.97 6.75 7.91
N PRO A 26 0.65 5.76 8.76
CA PRO A 26 -0.57 4.98 8.56
C PRO A 26 -1.80 5.73 9.11
N PHE A 27 -2.84 5.86 8.28
CA PHE A 27 -4.14 6.45 8.63
C PHE A 27 -5.21 5.34 8.68
N PHE A 28 -5.65 4.94 9.87
CA PHE A 28 -6.48 3.73 10.01
C PHE A 28 -7.99 3.94 9.89
N TYR A 29 -8.48 5.17 10.05
CA TYR A 29 -9.90 5.50 10.13
C TYR A 29 -10.26 6.68 9.22
N VAL A 30 -9.77 6.64 7.99
CA VAL A 30 -10.03 7.68 7.00
C VAL A 30 -11.50 7.61 6.57
N ASN A 31 -12.13 8.78 6.54
CA ASN A 31 -13.46 8.97 5.97
C ASN A 31 -13.46 10.08 4.88
N VAL A 32 -14.63 10.37 4.30
CA VAL A 32 -14.80 11.38 3.23
C VAL A 32 -14.28 12.76 3.63
N ALA A 33 -14.40 13.16 4.91
CA ALA A 33 -13.92 14.46 5.37
C ALA A 33 -12.39 14.57 5.36
N ASP A 34 -11.67 13.44 5.34
CA ASP A 34 -10.21 13.40 5.35
C ASP A 34 -9.59 13.45 3.94
N ILE A 35 -10.41 13.40 2.87
CA ILE A 35 -9.92 13.34 1.48
C ILE A 35 -9.01 14.52 1.15
N GLU A 36 -9.41 15.75 1.48
CA GLU A 36 -8.61 16.95 1.22
C GLU A 36 -7.26 16.90 1.96
N SER A 37 -7.24 16.27 3.14
CA SER A 37 -5.99 16.09 3.88
C SER A 37 -5.11 15.03 3.25
N LEU A 38 -5.67 13.97 2.66
CA LEU A 38 -4.91 12.94 1.96
C LEU A 38 -4.30 13.43 0.64
N GLU A 39 -5.00 14.30 -0.10
CA GLU A 39 -4.52 14.84 -1.38
C GLU A 39 -3.22 15.66 -1.25
N VAL A 40 -2.95 16.22 -0.07
CA VAL A 40 -1.75 17.02 0.19
C VAL A 40 -0.60 16.20 0.79
N GLU A 41 -0.82 14.94 1.15
CA GLU A 41 0.22 14.06 1.70
C GLU A 41 1.15 13.55 0.58
N VAL A 42 2.46 13.60 0.84
CA VAL A 42 3.48 13.15 -0.13
C VAL A 42 3.46 11.63 -0.28
N SER A 43 3.22 10.91 0.82
CA SER A 43 3.02 9.46 0.81
C SER A 43 2.19 9.05 2.02
N TYR A 44 1.28 8.10 1.85
CA TYR A 44 0.45 7.62 2.94
C TYR A 44 0.01 6.17 2.72
N VAL A 45 -0.42 5.54 3.82
CA VAL A 45 -1.18 4.28 3.79
C VAL A 45 -2.47 4.54 4.54
N ALA A 46 -3.61 4.38 3.87
CA ALA A 46 -4.92 4.64 4.47
C ALA A 46 -5.78 3.37 4.51
N CYS A 47 -6.50 3.19 5.62
CA CYS A 47 -7.62 2.26 5.73
C CYS A 47 -8.91 3.06 5.84
N THR A 48 -9.92 2.61 5.12
CA THR A 48 -11.29 3.12 5.20
C THR A 48 -12.27 1.97 5.07
N THR A 49 -13.45 2.14 5.64
CA THR A 49 -14.61 1.24 5.41
C THR A 49 -15.56 1.81 4.36
N GLU A 50 -15.29 3.01 3.84
CA GLU A 50 -16.17 3.72 2.92
C GLU A 50 -15.87 3.33 1.47
N LYS A 51 -16.89 2.83 0.77
CA LYS A 51 -16.76 2.38 -0.62
C LYS A 51 -16.50 3.50 -1.62
N ILE A 52 -16.83 4.74 -1.27
CA ILE A 52 -16.64 5.92 -2.13
C ILE A 52 -15.17 6.08 -2.58
N PHE A 53 -14.21 5.59 -1.79
CA PHE A 53 -12.80 5.60 -2.16
C PHE A 53 -12.50 4.72 -3.38
N GLU A 54 -13.26 3.66 -3.68
CA GLU A 54 -13.07 2.87 -4.91
C GLU A 54 -13.30 3.71 -6.18
N GLU A 55 -14.11 4.78 -6.10
CA GLU A 55 -14.38 5.68 -7.22
C GLU A 55 -13.39 6.86 -7.31
N LYS A 56 -12.66 7.15 -6.23
CA LYS A 56 -11.70 8.27 -6.13
C LYS A 56 -10.31 7.87 -6.64
N ARG A 57 -10.24 7.47 -7.91
CA ARG A 57 -9.06 6.85 -8.53
C ARG A 57 -7.79 7.71 -8.54
N GLU A 58 -7.93 9.03 -8.52
CA GLU A 58 -6.80 9.96 -8.51
C GLU A 58 -6.22 10.18 -7.11
N LEU A 59 -6.87 9.66 -6.07
CA LEU A 59 -6.43 9.87 -4.68
C LEU A 59 -5.27 8.94 -4.31
N TYR A 60 -5.16 7.76 -4.94
CA TYR A 60 -4.19 6.72 -4.59
C TYR A 60 -3.60 6.05 -5.82
N ASP A 61 -2.39 5.53 -5.68
CA ASP A 61 -1.76 4.71 -6.71
C ASP A 61 -2.29 3.27 -6.73
N VAL A 62 -2.58 2.73 -5.54
CA VAL A 62 -2.95 1.32 -5.32
C VAL A 62 -4.13 1.22 -4.36
N TYR A 63 -5.14 0.46 -4.75
CA TYR A 63 -6.30 0.11 -3.93
C TYR A 63 -6.27 -1.36 -3.56
N VAL A 64 -6.54 -1.68 -2.29
CA VAL A 64 -6.59 -3.06 -1.80
C VAL A 64 -7.96 -3.34 -1.21
N ASP A 65 -8.70 -4.26 -1.82
CA ASP A 65 -10.00 -4.73 -1.33
C ASP A 65 -10.00 -6.25 -1.19
N ASN A 66 -10.17 -6.74 0.04
CA ASN A 66 -10.26 -8.17 0.35
C ASN A 66 -9.18 -9.02 -0.36
N GLN A 67 -7.90 -8.60 -0.25
CA GLN A 67 -6.72 -9.20 -0.91
C GLN A 67 -6.60 -8.95 -2.42
N ASN A 68 -7.60 -8.33 -3.05
CA ASN A 68 -7.51 -7.89 -4.44
C ASN A 68 -6.77 -6.56 -4.50
N VAL A 69 -5.57 -6.58 -5.10
CA VAL A 69 -4.75 -5.39 -5.31
C VAL A 69 -5.02 -4.86 -6.71
N LYS A 70 -5.46 -3.61 -6.80
CA LYS A 70 -5.83 -2.93 -8.04
C LYS A 70 -5.05 -1.63 -8.16
N THR A 71 -4.79 -1.21 -9.39
CA THR A 71 -4.32 0.13 -9.73
C THR A 71 -5.07 0.62 -10.95
N HIS A 72 -5.22 1.93 -11.07
CA HIS A 72 -5.77 2.58 -12.26
C HIS A 72 -4.67 3.10 -13.19
N HIS A 73 -3.41 3.01 -12.78
CA HIS A 73 -2.28 3.50 -13.56
C HIS A 73 -1.60 2.36 -14.33
N ASP A 74 -1.60 2.46 -15.67
CA ASP A 74 -1.07 1.42 -16.55
C ASP A 74 0.40 1.08 -16.29
N HIS A 75 1.20 2.06 -15.88
CA HIS A 75 2.62 1.86 -15.58
C HIS A 75 2.86 1.08 -14.28
N LEU A 76 1.87 1.02 -13.37
CA LEU A 76 1.93 0.25 -12.12
C LEU A 76 1.39 -1.17 -12.28
N GLN A 77 0.54 -1.44 -13.28
CA GLN A 77 -0.03 -2.76 -13.54
C GLN A 77 1.02 -3.90 -13.59
N PRO A 78 2.19 -3.73 -14.24
CA PRO A 78 3.23 -4.77 -14.24
C PRO A 78 3.79 -5.07 -12.85
N LEU A 79 3.81 -4.08 -11.95
CA LEU A 79 4.36 -4.20 -10.60
C LEU A 79 3.46 -5.00 -9.66
N LEU A 80 2.17 -5.14 -10.01
CA LEU A 80 1.22 -5.96 -9.23
C LEU A 80 1.38 -7.46 -9.47
N LYS A 81 2.19 -7.87 -10.45
CA LYS A 81 2.40 -9.28 -10.79
C LYS A 81 3.48 -9.90 -9.90
N ILE A 82 3.10 -10.97 -9.20
CA ILE A 82 4.04 -11.79 -8.42
C ILE A 82 5.10 -12.39 -9.35
N ASN A 83 6.36 -12.02 -9.13
CA ASN A 83 7.50 -12.53 -9.86
C ASN A 83 8.25 -13.63 -9.09
N SER A 84 9.35 -14.13 -9.65
CA SER A 84 10.17 -15.19 -9.03
C SER A 84 10.87 -14.73 -7.76
N ALA A 85 11.32 -13.47 -7.69
CA ALA A 85 11.96 -12.90 -6.51
C ALA A 85 10.97 -12.77 -5.34
N ASP A 86 9.71 -12.40 -5.61
CA ASP A 86 8.66 -12.35 -4.60
C ASP A 86 8.41 -13.73 -3.98
N ARG A 87 8.32 -14.76 -4.82
CA ARG A 87 8.13 -16.16 -4.38
C ARG A 87 9.31 -16.66 -3.55
N GLU A 88 10.53 -16.34 -3.98
CA GLU A 88 11.76 -16.67 -3.25
C GLU A 88 11.78 -15.99 -1.88
N LYS A 89 11.47 -14.69 -1.82
CA LYS A 89 11.41 -13.92 -0.57
C LYS A 89 10.35 -14.50 0.37
N TYR A 90 9.16 -14.81 -0.15
CA TYR A 90 8.09 -15.44 0.62
C TYR A 90 8.50 -16.81 1.17
N ARG A 91 9.16 -17.65 0.35
CA ARG A 91 9.64 -18.96 0.79
C ARG A 91 10.62 -18.84 1.96
N ARG A 92 11.62 -17.96 1.86
CA ARG A 92 12.59 -17.70 2.94
C ARG A 92 11.94 -17.23 4.23
N LEU A 93 10.92 -16.37 4.14
CA LEU A 93 10.17 -15.92 5.30
C LEU A 93 9.39 -17.06 5.97
N ASN A 94 8.87 -18.00 5.19
CA ASN A 94 8.12 -19.15 5.71
C ASN A 94 9.04 -20.22 6.34
N GLU A 95 10.28 -20.31 5.89
CA GLU A 95 11.32 -21.20 6.47
C GLU A 95 11.86 -20.70 7.82
N GLN A 96 11.64 -19.43 8.16
CA GLN A 96 12.07 -18.82 9.44
C GLN A 96 11.01 -18.93 10.55
N ARG A 97 9.92 -19.68 10.31
CA ARG A 97 8.75 -19.76 11.17
C ARG A 97 8.61 -21.13 11.82
#